data_AF-A0A969VMZ8-F1
#
_entry.id   AF-A0A969VMZ8-F1
#
_cell.length_a   1.000
_cell.length_b   1.000
_cell.length_c   1.000
_cell.angle_alpha   90.00
_cell.angle_beta   90.00
_cell.angle_gamma   90.00
#
_symmetry.space_group_name_H-M   'P 1'
#
loop_
_entity.id
_entity.type
_entity.pdbx_description
1 polymer ?
#
loop_
_entity_poly.entity_id
_entity_poly.type
_entity_poly.pdbx_seq_one_letter_code
_entity_poly.pdbx_strand_id
1 'polypeptide(L)'
;MTTRNLALALSLFASPALAEMVLTSPDFTDGGWLPAAQVLNGFGCDGPNLSPALTWSGVPEGTESLILTLYDPDAPTGSGWWHWTVANIPADVTGLAAGVTAVTLPEGAVE
;
A
#
# COMPACT_ATOMS: atom_id res chain seq x y z
N MET A 1 -33.82 56.03 -13.06
CA MET A 1 -32.86 55.02 -13.51
C MET A 1 -32.14 54.51 -12.28
N THR A 2 -32.48 53.31 -11.81
CA THR A 2 -31.89 52.73 -10.60
C THR A 2 -31.44 51.31 -10.96
N THR A 3 -30.15 51.13 -11.20
CA THR A 3 -29.60 49.83 -11.63
C THR A 3 -29.30 49.01 -10.38
N ARG A 4 -29.99 47.87 -10.20
CA ARG A 4 -29.69 46.87 -9.16
C ARG A 4 -28.61 45.93 -9.70
N ASN A 5 -27.45 45.90 -9.03
CA ASN A 5 -26.43 44.90 -9.30
C ASN A 5 -26.80 43.59 -8.59
N LEU A 6 -26.88 42.51 -9.35
CA LEU A 6 -27.07 41.15 -8.85
C LEU A 6 -25.67 40.52 -8.67
N ALA A 7 -25.25 40.29 -7.43
CA ALA A 7 -24.02 39.55 -7.16
C ALA A 7 -24.32 38.04 -7.17
N LEU A 8 -23.69 37.33 -8.10
CA LEU A 8 -23.74 35.87 -8.18
C LEU A 8 -22.69 35.30 -7.22
N ALA A 9 -23.11 34.62 -6.16
CA ALA A 9 -22.19 33.91 -5.27
C ALA A 9 -21.84 32.56 -5.92
N LEU A 10 -20.58 32.41 -6.34
CA LEU A 10 -20.05 31.15 -6.85
C LEU A 10 -19.59 30.30 -5.64
N SER A 11 -20.42 29.34 -5.24
CA SER A 11 -20.03 28.36 -4.22
C SER A 11 -18.99 27.40 -4.82
N LEU A 12 -17.73 27.59 -4.46
CA LEU A 12 -16.65 26.63 -4.72
C LEU A 12 -16.91 25.39 -3.85
N PHE A 13 -17.38 24.30 -4.46
CA PHE A 13 -17.24 22.98 -3.85
C PHE A 13 -15.74 22.62 -3.93
N ALA A 14 -15.03 22.77 -2.81
CA ALA A 14 -13.71 22.18 -2.68
C ALA A 14 -13.90 20.66 -2.71
N SER A 15 -13.50 20.01 -3.81
CA SER A 15 -13.27 18.57 -3.78
C SER A 15 -12.26 18.30 -2.67
N PRO A 16 -12.49 17.35 -1.74
CA PRO A 16 -11.38 16.87 -0.93
C PRO A 16 -10.33 16.40 -1.93
N ALA A 17 -9.11 16.96 -1.83
CA ALA A 17 -7.98 16.36 -2.51
C ALA A 17 -8.02 14.88 -2.12
N LEU A 18 -8.19 13.98 -3.09
CA LEU A 18 -8.02 12.55 -2.84
C LEU A 18 -6.64 12.44 -2.21
N ALA A 19 -6.59 12.07 -0.92
CA ALA A 19 -5.33 11.86 -0.24
C ALA A 19 -4.56 10.84 -1.08
N GLU A 20 -3.46 11.27 -1.69
CA GLU A 20 -2.63 10.38 -2.49
C GLU A 20 -1.93 9.47 -1.50
N MET A 21 -2.37 8.21 -1.44
CA MET A 21 -1.71 7.22 -0.63
C MET A 21 -0.37 6.88 -1.29
N VAL A 22 0.70 7.00 -0.51
CA VAL A 22 2.07 6.75 -0.97
C VAL A 22 2.59 5.52 -0.26
N LEU A 23 3.16 4.57 -1.01
CA LEU A 23 3.85 3.38 -0.50
C LEU A 23 5.34 3.46 -0.88
N THR A 24 6.22 3.18 0.07
CA THR A 24 7.66 3.20 -0.11
C THR A 24 8.32 2.04 0.63
N SER A 25 9.56 1.72 0.24
CA SER A 25 10.45 0.85 0.99
C SER A 25 11.78 1.56 1.22
N PRO A 26 12.43 1.40 2.38
CA PRO A 26 13.81 1.82 2.55
C PRO A 26 14.80 0.92 1.79
N ASP A 27 14.37 -0.29 1.39
CA ASP A 27 15.25 -1.33 0.86
C ASP A 27 15.36 -1.31 -0.68
N PHE A 28 14.37 -0.74 -1.37
CA PHE A 28 14.34 -0.64 -2.82
C PHE A 28 13.45 0.52 -3.30
N THR A 29 13.62 0.89 -4.56
CA THR A 29 12.79 1.89 -5.24
C THR A 29 11.84 1.22 -6.23
N ASP A 30 10.74 1.89 -6.56
CA ASP A 30 9.86 1.47 -7.64
C ASP A 30 10.63 1.29 -8.97
N GLY A 31 10.30 0.23 -9.71
CA GLY A 31 11.00 -0.23 -10.91
C GLY A 31 12.44 -0.73 -10.68
N GLY A 32 12.92 -0.75 -9.43
CA GLY A 32 14.24 -1.26 -9.06
C GLY A 32 14.27 -2.77 -8.84
N TRP A 33 15.46 -3.29 -8.54
CA TRP A 33 15.63 -4.68 -8.15
C TRP A 33 15.22 -4.90 -6.70
N LEU A 34 14.49 -5.99 -6.43
CA LEU A 34 14.31 -6.46 -5.06
C LEU A 34 15.65 -6.94 -4.48
N PRO A 35 15.96 -6.64 -3.21
CA PRO A 35 17.13 -7.16 -2.55
C PRO A 35 17.09 -8.68 -2.44
N ALA A 36 18.27 -9.31 -2.35
CA ALA A 36 18.38 -10.76 -2.21
C ALA A 36 17.62 -11.32 -0.99
N ALA A 37 17.41 -10.49 0.05
CA ALA A 37 16.65 -10.86 1.25
C ALA A 37 15.19 -11.29 0.95
N GLN A 38 14.57 -10.74 -0.10
CA GLN A 38 13.19 -11.01 -0.51
C GLN A 38 13.06 -12.22 -1.46
N VAL A 39 14.18 -12.78 -1.92
CA VAL A 39 14.16 -13.95 -2.80
C VAL A 39 13.71 -15.17 -2.01
N LEU A 40 12.86 -16.00 -2.63
CA LEU A 40 12.34 -17.24 -2.05
C LEU A 40 13.47 -18.22 -1.65
N ASN A 41 13.22 -19.01 -0.61
CA ASN A 41 14.00 -20.20 -0.25
C ASN A 41 13.24 -21.46 -0.71
N GLY A 42 13.42 -21.85 -1.96
CA GLY A 42 12.64 -22.90 -2.60
C GLY A 42 12.60 -22.78 -4.11
N PHE A 43 12.13 -23.84 -4.79
CA PHE A 43 12.03 -23.90 -6.27
C PHE A 43 13.33 -23.56 -7.02
N GLY A 44 14.49 -23.85 -6.43
CA GLY A 44 15.80 -23.53 -7.02
C GLY A 44 16.32 -22.12 -6.70
N CYS A 45 15.64 -21.39 -5.82
CA CYS A 45 16.14 -20.15 -5.21
C CYS A 45 16.61 -20.42 -3.77
N ASP A 46 17.63 -19.70 -3.33
CA ASP A 46 18.26 -19.85 -2.01
C ASP A 46 18.25 -18.53 -1.20
N GLY A 47 17.26 -17.67 -1.47
CA GLY A 47 17.13 -16.40 -0.76
C GLY A 47 16.59 -16.59 0.67
N PRO A 48 16.71 -15.58 1.55
CA PRO A 48 16.19 -15.63 2.92
C PRO A 48 14.65 -15.64 3.04
N ASN A 49 13.92 -15.32 1.98
CA ASN A 49 12.46 -15.27 1.92
C ASN A 49 11.82 -14.34 2.96
N LEU A 50 12.40 -13.16 3.17
CA LEU A 50 11.88 -12.16 4.10
C LEU A 50 10.98 -11.18 3.37
N SER A 51 9.82 -10.85 3.95
CA SER A 51 8.98 -9.75 3.47
C SER A 51 9.77 -8.42 3.45
N PRO A 52 9.50 -7.51 2.50
CA PRO A 52 10.17 -6.21 2.46
C PRO A 52 9.73 -5.30 3.62
N ALA A 53 10.61 -4.39 4.05
CA ALA A 53 10.16 -3.27 4.85
C ALA A 53 9.31 -2.35 3.96
N LEU A 54 8.14 -1.96 4.45
CA LEU A 54 7.20 -1.10 3.74
C LEU A 54 6.73 0.01 4.67
N THR A 55 6.57 1.21 4.13
CA THR A 55 6.01 2.36 4.82
C THR A 55 5.05 3.07 3.89
N TRP A 56 3.88 3.43 4.41
CA TRP A 56 2.88 4.17 3.66
C TRP A 56 2.37 5.37 4.44
N SER A 57 1.84 6.33 3.69
CA SER A 57 1.24 7.55 4.23
C SER A 57 0.07 8.00 3.36
N GLY A 58 -0.71 8.97 3.83
CA GLY A 58 -1.88 9.46 3.09
C GLY A 58 -3.08 8.50 3.12
N VAL A 59 -3.19 7.65 4.15
CA VAL A 59 -4.38 6.82 4.36
C VAL A 59 -5.62 7.75 4.46
N PRO A 60 -6.65 7.58 3.60
CA PRO A 60 -7.81 8.46 3.60
C PRO A 60 -8.57 8.46 4.94
N GLU A 61 -9.14 9.62 5.30
CA GLU A 61 -10.01 9.72 6.47
C GLU A 61 -11.21 8.78 6.34
N GLY A 62 -11.54 8.08 7.44
CA GLY A 62 -12.60 7.08 7.46
C GLY A 62 -12.18 5.69 6.98
N THR A 63 -10.91 5.47 6.63
CA THR A 63 -10.39 4.11 6.38
C THR A 63 -10.51 3.27 7.65
N GLU A 64 -11.12 2.10 7.55
CA GLU A 64 -11.26 1.17 8.68
C GLU A 64 -10.09 0.19 8.77
N SER A 65 -9.60 -0.28 7.61
CA SER A 65 -8.46 -1.18 7.51
C SER A 65 -7.84 -1.14 6.11
N LEU A 66 -6.64 -1.69 5.99
CA LEU A 66 -5.89 -1.82 4.73
C LEU A 66 -5.69 -3.30 4.36
N ILE A 67 -5.51 -3.53 3.06
CA ILE A 67 -5.00 -4.79 2.50
C ILE A 67 -3.68 -4.51 1.79
N LEU A 68 -2.69 -5.38 1.99
CA LEU A 68 -1.42 -5.37 1.27
C LEU A 68 -1.32 -6.63 0.43
N THR A 69 -0.91 -6.50 -0.82
CA THR A 69 -0.62 -7.65 -1.68
C THR A 69 0.68 -7.47 -2.46
N LEU A 70 1.45 -8.54 -2.59
CA LEU A 70 2.56 -8.66 -3.53
C LEU A 70 2.17 -9.66 -4.61
N TYR A 71 2.14 -9.20 -5.84
CA TYR A 71 1.66 -9.95 -7.00
C TYR A 71 2.65 -9.87 -8.14
N ASP A 72 2.98 -11.03 -8.69
CA ASP A 72 3.75 -11.16 -9.92
C ASP A 72 2.79 -11.42 -11.10
N PRO A 73 2.53 -10.42 -11.97
CA PRO A 73 1.70 -10.61 -13.16
C PRO A 73 2.39 -11.45 -14.25
N ASP A 74 3.72 -11.59 -14.21
CA ASP A 74 4.53 -12.23 -15.25
C ASP A 74 4.70 -13.74 -15.02
N ALA A 75 4.32 -14.24 -13.83
CA ALA A 75 4.34 -15.66 -13.53
C ALA A 75 3.48 -16.47 -14.53
N PRO A 76 4.03 -17.52 -15.17
CA PRO A 76 3.39 -18.21 -16.30
C PRO A 76 2.36 -19.27 -15.86
N THR A 77 1.38 -18.86 -15.06
CA THR A 77 0.31 -19.72 -14.50
C THR A 77 -1.05 -19.50 -15.15
N GLY A 78 -1.19 -18.43 -15.96
CA GLY A 78 -2.46 -17.94 -16.49
C GLY A 78 -3.16 -16.92 -15.58
N SER A 79 -2.71 -16.75 -14.33
CA SER A 79 -3.30 -15.82 -13.35
C SER A 79 -2.25 -15.09 -12.50
N GLY A 80 -0.99 -15.05 -12.94
CA GLY A 80 0.13 -14.55 -12.16
C GLY A 80 0.40 -15.37 -10.88
N TRP A 81 1.05 -14.75 -9.90
CA TRP A 81 1.36 -15.37 -8.61
C TRP A 81 1.21 -14.37 -7.46
N TRP A 82 0.41 -14.71 -6.46
CA TRP A 82 0.34 -13.96 -5.22
C TRP A 82 1.46 -14.44 -4.29
N HIS A 83 2.46 -13.59 -4.07
CA HIS A 83 3.58 -13.87 -3.19
C HIS A 83 3.24 -13.62 -1.72
N TRP A 84 2.39 -12.62 -1.47
CA TRP A 84 2.00 -12.26 -0.11
C TRP A 84 0.67 -11.50 -0.14
N THR A 85 -0.21 -11.78 0.82
CA THR A 85 -1.46 -11.06 1.05
C THR A 85 -1.62 -10.87 2.54
N VAL A 86 -1.84 -9.65 2.98
CA VAL A 86 -2.14 -9.32 4.38
C VAL A 86 -3.43 -8.53 4.42
N ALA A 87 -4.42 -9.02 5.14
CA ALA A 87 -5.71 -8.36 5.33
C ALA A 87 -5.88 -7.83 6.76
N ASN A 88 -6.87 -6.96 6.95
CA ASN A 88 -7.25 -6.38 8.25
C ASN A 88 -6.12 -5.61 8.95
N ILE A 89 -5.21 -5.00 8.19
CA ILE A 89 -4.19 -4.10 8.76
C ILE A 89 -4.94 -2.88 9.33
N PRO A 90 -4.81 -2.54 10.62
CA PRO A 90 -5.48 -1.38 11.20
C PRO A 90 -5.10 -0.09 10.47
N ALA A 91 -6.06 0.83 10.30
CA ALA A 91 -5.87 2.04 9.50
C ALA A 91 -4.83 3.03 10.05
N ASP A 92 -4.48 2.94 11.33
CA ASP A 92 -3.45 3.74 12.00
C ASP A 92 -2.04 3.15 11.87
N VAL A 93 -1.90 1.91 11.38
CA VAL A 93 -0.61 1.34 11.02
C VAL A 93 -0.08 2.04 9.76
N THR A 94 1.18 2.45 9.80
CA THR A 94 1.84 3.20 8.72
C THR A 94 2.95 2.42 8.01
N GLY A 95 3.13 1.14 8.34
CA GLY A 95 4.15 0.31 7.72
C GLY A 95 4.28 -1.07 8.34
N LEU A 96 5.09 -1.91 7.69
CA LEU A 96 5.51 -3.22 8.17
C LEU A 96 7.03 -3.30 8.11
N ALA A 97 7.65 -3.86 9.14
CA ALA A 97 9.09 -4.12 9.13
C ALA A 97 9.45 -5.25 8.15
N ALA A 98 10.70 -5.32 7.72
CA ALA A 98 11.17 -6.45 6.93
C ALA A 98 11.07 -7.75 7.75
N GLY A 99 10.68 -8.84 7.08
CA GLY A 99 10.59 -10.16 7.68
C GLY A 99 9.48 -10.32 8.73
N VAL A 100 8.43 -9.48 8.69
CA VAL A 100 7.20 -9.78 9.45
C VAL A 100 6.61 -11.11 8.98
N THR A 101 5.97 -11.80 9.93
CA THR A 101 5.31 -13.10 9.78
C THR A 101 3.92 -13.01 10.39
N ALA A 102 3.08 -14.01 10.18
CA ALA A 102 1.76 -14.12 10.79
C ALA A 102 1.72 -13.86 12.31
N VAL A 103 2.83 -14.12 13.03
CA VAL A 103 2.92 -13.93 14.49
C VAL A 103 3.32 -12.50 14.87
N THR A 104 4.02 -11.79 13.98
CA THR A 104 4.58 -10.45 14.23
C THR A 104 3.86 -9.33 13.48
N LEU A 105 2.78 -9.66 12.76
CA LEU A 105 1.88 -8.68 12.18
C LEU A 105 1.17 -7.84 13.26
N PRO A 106 0.71 -6.61 12.92
CA PRO A 106 -0.14 -5.82 13.80
C PRO A 106 -1.37 -6.59 14.27
N GLU A 107 -1.86 -6.28 15.47
CA GLU A 107 -3.04 -6.93 16.02
C GLU A 107 -4.25 -6.78 15.07
N GLY A 108 -4.93 -7.91 14.80
CA GLY A 108 -6.07 -7.98 13.89
C GLY A 108 -5.69 -8.32 12.44
N ALA A 109 -4.44 -8.08 12.02
CA ALA A 109 -3.98 -8.41 10.68
C ALA A 109 -3.72 -9.91 10.50
N VAL A 110 -3.96 -10.43 9.29
CA VAL A 110 -3.83 -11.85 8.94
C VAL A 110 -3.20 -12.03 7.56
N GLU A 111 -2.38 -13.08 7.39
CA GLU A 111 -1.76 -13.51 6.12
C GLU A 111 -2.10 -14.96 5.76
#